data_AF-A0A8H5CQ15-F1
#
_entry.id   AF-A0A8H5CQ15-F1
#
_cell.length_a   1.000
_cell.length_b   1.000
_cell.length_c   1.000
_cell.angle_alpha   90.00
_cell.angle_beta   90.00
_cell.angle_gamma   90.00
#
_symmetry.space_group_name_H-M   'P 1'
#
loop_
_entity.id
_entity.type
_entity.pdbx_description
1 polymer ?
#
loop_
_entity_poly.entity_id
_entity_poly.type
_entity_poly.pdbx_seq_one_letter_code
_entity_poly.pdbx_strand_id
1 'polypeptide(L)'
;MEWMAFGADCEYEVETVQIGCRITVLYGVYLKTFGPSGVTNTEPLISPSDQFLDLLSPVLNMSRGRKIAFYVGNDYGARPSEVVAETLVPMLKGGDSLLYHALKLYKLVPELHWSAGGYIWPVDRTVEIADEQTHGGSPASPVRGPFSIAGSVYSDAGLSAHEEDLAIRDSLRFRVQESGAVPLAESEIVLMTDWNLPTQVMGKERVPFVAGGEMEKLVVNALMVVFVP
;
A
#
# COMPACT_ATOMS: atom_id res chain seq x y z
N MET A 1 -24.04 -16.86 -35.94
CA MET A 1 -23.64 -17.45 -34.66
C MET A 1 -23.24 -16.29 -33.79
N GLU A 2 -24.13 -15.85 -32.91
CA GLU A 2 -23.95 -14.67 -32.05
C GLU A 2 -23.56 -15.19 -30.67
N TRP A 3 -22.35 -14.88 -30.23
CA TRP A 3 -21.85 -15.21 -28.90
C TRP A 3 -21.82 -13.93 -28.07
N MET A 4 -22.34 -14.03 -26.85
CA MET A 4 -22.30 -13.00 -25.82
C MET A 4 -21.47 -13.55 -24.66
N ALA A 5 -20.49 -12.78 -24.19
CA ALA A 5 -19.70 -13.12 -23.01
C ALA A 5 -20.19 -12.26 -21.84
N PHE A 6 -20.63 -12.91 -20.77
CA PHE A 6 -21.02 -12.27 -19.52
C PHE A 6 -19.89 -12.46 -18.50
N GLY A 7 -19.49 -11.38 -17.81
CA GLY A 7 -18.74 -11.50 -16.57
C GLY A 7 -19.64 -12.09 -15.48
N ALA A 8 -19.05 -12.78 -14.50
CA ALA A 8 -19.80 -13.49 -13.45
C ALA A 8 -20.67 -12.56 -12.57
N ASP A 9 -20.39 -11.25 -12.57
CA ASP A 9 -21.00 -10.27 -11.66
C ASP A 9 -21.74 -9.14 -12.42
N CYS A 10 -22.28 -9.40 -13.60
CA CYS A 10 -23.15 -8.43 -14.28
C CYS A 10 -24.59 -8.56 -13.77
N GLU A 11 -25.01 -7.64 -12.89
CA GLU A 11 -26.43 -7.39 -12.65
C GLU A 11 -27.07 -6.91 -13.96
N TYR A 12 -28.19 -7.52 -14.36
CA TYR A 12 -28.92 -7.11 -15.54
C TYR A 12 -30.36 -6.76 -15.16
N GLU A 13 -30.82 -5.65 -15.69
CA GLU A 13 -32.22 -5.23 -15.63
C GLU A 13 -32.78 -5.26 -17.05
N VAL A 14 -33.84 -6.04 -17.27
CA VAL A 14 -34.53 -6.10 -18.56
C VAL A 14 -35.74 -5.19 -18.47
N GLU A 15 -35.60 -3.95 -18.96
CA GLU A 15 -36.71 -3.01 -19.02
C GLU A 15 -37.37 -3.03 -20.42
N THR A 16 -38.70 -3.13 -20.46
CA THR A 16 -39.45 -3.07 -21.70
C THR A 16 -39.48 -1.63 -22.24
N VAL A 17 -38.78 -1.38 -23.33
CA VAL A 17 -38.74 -0.07 -24.00
C VAL A 17 -40.13 0.28 -24.55
N GLN A 18 -40.80 1.28 -23.95
CA GLN A 18 -42.12 1.73 -24.40
C GLN A 18 -42.04 2.66 -25.62
N ILE A 19 -41.00 3.48 -25.70
CA ILE A 19 -40.70 4.39 -26.82
C ILE A 19 -39.18 4.49 -26.95
N GLY A 20 -38.61 4.19 -28.11
CA GLY A 20 -37.17 4.26 -28.36
C GLY A 20 -36.77 3.68 -29.72
N CYS A 21 -35.48 3.79 -30.08
CA CYS A 21 -34.93 3.13 -31.26
C CYS A 21 -34.06 1.94 -30.84
N ARG A 22 -34.10 0.85 -31.63
CA ARG A 22 -33.25 -0.32 -31.40
C ARG A 22 -31.84 -0.01 -31.88
N ILE A 23 -30.90 0.13 -30.96
CA ILE A 23 -29.48 0.21 -31.29
C ILE A 23 -28.91 -1.20 -31.29
N THR A 24 -28.23 -1.58 -32.36
CA THR A 24 -27.42 -2.81 -32.41
C THR A 24 -25.96 -2.37 -32.46
N VAL A 25 -25.23 -2.55 -31.36
CA VAL A 25 -23.80 -2.21 -31.28
C VAL A 25 -23.00 -3.46 -31.54
N LEU A 26 -22.17 -3.44 -32.59
CA LEU A 26 -21.12 -4.43 -32.79
C LEU A 26 -19.80 -3.79 -32.37
N TYR A 27 -19.08 -4.43 -31.46
CA TYR A 27 -17.77 -3.98 -31.03
C TYR A 27 -16.78 -5.16 -31.05
N GLY A 28 -15.54 -4.87 -31.42
CA GLY A 28 -14.42 -5.80 -31.25
C GLY A 28 -13.70 -5.49 -29.96
N VAL A 29 -13.65 -6.44 -29.03
CA VAL A 29 -12.84 -6.31 -27.81
C VAL A 29 -11.44 -6.81 -28.13
N TYR A 30 -10.48 -5.88 -28.20
CA TYR A 30 -9.06 -6.22 -28.25
C TYR A 30 -8.49 -6.16 -26.83
N LEU A 31 -8.15 -7.32 -26.29
CA LEU A 31 -7.48 -7.42 -24.99
C LEU A 31 -5.96 -7.27 -25.18
N LYS A 32 -5.42 -6.11 -24.80
CA LYS A 32 -3.98 -5.97 -24.55
C LYS A 32 -3.73 -6.31 -23.08
N THR A 33 -3.06 -7.44 -22.84
CA THR A 33 -2.69 -7.87 -21.50
C THR A 33 -1.46 -7.11 -21.02
N PHE A 34 -1.38 -6.83 -19.73
CA PHE A 34 -0.23 -6.25 -19.04
C PHE A 34 0.09 -7.09 -17.80
N GLY A 35 1.34 -7.12 -17.36
CA GLY A 35 1.75 -7.91 -16.19
C GLY A 35 3.19 -8.43 -16.24
N PRO A 36 3.63 -9.11 -15.16
CA PRO A 36 5.03 -9.50 -14.95
C PRO A 36 5.54 -10.58 -15.92
N SER A 37 4.66 -11.28 -16.63
CA SER A 37 5.01 -12.36 -17.56
C SER A 37 5.60 -11.87 -18.89
N GLY A 38 5.59 -10.57 -19.17
CA GLY A 38 6.20 -9.96 -20.34
C GLY A 38 7.55 -9.36 -20.01
N VAL A 39 8.64 -10.13 -20.16
CA VAL A 39 10.04 -9.70 -19.91
C VAL A 39 10.46 -8.46 -20.73
N THR A 40 9.63 -8.03 -21.69
CA THR A 40 9.89 -6.90 -22.59
C THR A 40 8.74 -5.88 -22.68
N ASN A 41 7.62 -6.06 -21.97
CA ASN A 41 6.42 -5.23 -22.15
C ASN A 41 6.00 -4.53 -20.84
N THR A 42 6.80 -3.54 -20.44
CA THR A 42 6.35 -2.48 -19.54
C THR A 42 5.60 -1.38 -20.29
N GLU A 43 5.16 -1.62 -21.53
CA GLU A 43 4.37 -0.64 -22.25
C GLU A 43 3.01 -0.48 -21.59
N PRO A 44 2.59 0.75 -21.27
CA PRO A 44 1.29 0.97 -20.69
C PRO A 44 0.17 0.45 -21.60
N LEU A 45 -0.91 0.02 -20.96
CA LEU A 45 -2.18 -0.19 -21.65
C LEU A 45 -2.74 1.14 -22.17
N ILE A 46 -2.49 2.23 -21.44
CA ILE A 46 -3.00 3.57 -21.72
C ILE A 46 -1.82 4.54 -21.72
N SER A 47 -1.50 5.11 -22.88
CA SER A 47 -0.48 6.16 -22.98
C SER A 47 -1.02 7.50 -22.43
N PRO A 48 -0.17 8.30 -21.75
CA PRO A 48 -0.53 9.65 -21.34
C PRO A 48 -0.94 10.51 -22.53
N SER A 49 -2.05 11.26 -22.41
CA SER A 49 -2.43 12.25 -23.41
C SER A 49 -1.65 13.55 -23.23
N ASP A 50 -1.47 14.33 -24.29
CA ASP A 50 -0.79 15.63 -24.23
C ASP A 50 -1.48 16.58 -23.23
N GLN A 51 -2.81 16.58 -23.20
CA GLN A 51 -3.58 17.36 -22.23
C GLN A 51 -3.24 16.99 -20.78
N PHE A 52 -3.06 15.70 -20.48
CA PHE A 52 -2.65 15.26 -19.14
C PHE A 52 -1.23 15.73 -18.82
N LEU A 53 -0.32 15.64 -19.79
CA LEU A 53 1.05 16.12 -19.63
C LEU A 53 1.09 17.63 -19.38
N ASP A 54 0.30 18.41 -20.10
CA ASP A 54 0.17 19.86 -19.93
C ASP A 54 -0.34 20.23 -18.53
N LEU A 55 -1.26 19.44 -17.96
CA LEU A 55 -1.75 19.63 -16.59
C LEU A 55 -0.70 19.23 -15.52
N LEU A 56 0.13 18.22 -15.81
CA LEU A 56 1.19 17.77 -14.91
C LEU A 56 2.38 18.75 -14.88
N SER A 57 2.67 19.40 -16.01
CA SER A 57 3.80 20.33 -16.19
C SER A 57 3.90 21.42 -15.10
N PRO A 58 2.82 22.20 -14.79
CA PRO A 58 2.84 23.19 -13.72
C PRO A 58 3.17 22.60 -12.35
N VAL A 59 2.62 21.42 -12.03
CA VAL A 59 2.84 20.74 -10.75
C VAL A 59 4.31 20.37 -10.59
N LEU A 60 4.91 19.79 -11.63
CA LEU A 60 6.34 19.46 -11.64
C LEU A 60 7.19 20.73 -11.55
N ASN A 61 6.84 21.80 -12.26
CA ASN A 61 7.58 23.07 -12.20
C ASN A 61 7.57 23.70 -10.81
N MET A 62 6.45 23.63 -10.08
CA MET A 62 6.36 24.09 -8.68
C MET A 62 7.14 23.20 -7.71
N SER A 63 7.44 21.96 -8.11
CA SER A 63 8.08 20.94 -7.29
C SER A 63 9.58 20.78 -7.58
N ARG A 64 10.18 21.65 -8.41
CA ARG A 64 11.60 21.60 -8.76
C ARG A 64 12.51 21.65 -7.53
N GLY A 65 13.57 20.85 -7.57
CA GLY A 65 14.52 20.66 -6.48
C GLY A 65 13.96 19.86 -5.29
N ARG A 66 12.82 19.18 -5.43
CA ARG A 66 12.17 18.44 -4.33
C ARG A 66 11.86 17.01 -4.71
N LYS A 67 11.81 16.14 -3.70
CA LYS A 67 11.18 14.82 -3.81
C LYS A 67 9.71 14.97 -3.53
N ILE A 68 8.87 14.55 -4.47
CA ILE A 68 7.42 14.50 -4.30
C ILE A 68 6.96 13.05 -4.32
N ALA A 69 5.84 12.77 -3.64
CA ALA A 69 5.25 11.44 -3.65
C ALA A 69 3.75 11.47 -3.87
N PHE A 70 3.25 10.45 -4.55
CA PHE A 70 1.84 10.21 -4.81
C PHE A 70 1.44 8.87 -4.22
N TYR A 71 0.27 8.79 -3.59
CA TYR A 71 -0.28 7.50 -3.22
C TYR A 71 -0.75 6.76 -4.46
N VAL A 72 -0.41 5.48 -4.49
CA VAL A 72 -0.96 4.54 -5.45
C VAL A 72 -2.41 4.26 -5.04
N GLY A 73 -3.35 4.44 -5.96
CA GLY A 73 -4.78 4.41 -5.68
C GLY A 73 -5.41 3.02 -5.68
N ASN A 74 -4.84 2.08 -6.43
CA ASN A 74 -5.41 0.74 -6.56
C ASN A 74 -4.82 -0.28 -5.57
N ASP A 75 -5.63 -1.29 -5.25
CA ASP A 75 -5.17 -2.50 -4.58
C ASP A 75 -4.56 -3.47 -5.60
N TYR A 76 -3.38 -3.99 -5.28
CA TYR A 76 -2.62 -4.93 -6.12
C TYR A 76 -2.52 -6.33 -5.50
N GLY A 77 -2.95 -6.50 -4.25
CA GLY A 77 -2.94 -7.78 -3.55
C GLY A 77 -1.54 -8.32 -3.30
N ALA A 78 -0.53 -7.44 -3.34
CA ALA A 78 0.84 -7.80 -3.06
C ALA A 78 1.05 -7.94 -1.56
N ARG A 79 1.87 -8.90 -1.14
CA ARG A 79 2.22 -9.10 0.27
C ARG A 79 3.46 -8.27 0.60
N PRO A 80 3.35 -7.13 1.31
CA PRO A 80 4.50 -6.23 1.52
C PRO A 80 5.64 -6.88 2.31
N SER A 81 5.36 -7.94 3.08
CA SER A 81 6.35 -8.72 3.81
C SER A 81 7.22 -9.62 2.93
N GLU A 82 6.82 -9.88 1.68
CA GLU A 82 7.53 -10.79 0.78
C GLU A 82 8.07 -10.10 -0.46
N VAL A 83 7.44 -9.01 -0.89
CA VAL A 83 7.80 -8.31 -2.12
C VAL A 83 8.09 -6.84 -1.87
N VAL A 84 9.12 -6.33 -2.54
CA VAL A 84 9.44 -4.89 -2.54
C VAL A 84 8.40 -4.14 -3.37
N ALA A 85 8.15 -2.88 -3.05
CA ALA A 85 7.13 -2.09 -3.73
C ALA A 85 7.39 -1.94 -5.24
N GLU A 86 8.65 -1.97 -5.68
CA GLU A 86 9.03 -1.90 -7.09
C GLU A 86 8.51 -3.07 -7.93
N THR A 87 8.19 -4.23 -7.32
CA THR A 87 7.56 -5.34 -8.06
C THR A 87 6.16 -5.00 -8.55
N LEU A 88 5.54 -3.93 -8.05
CA LEU A 88 4.23 -3.47 -8.49
C LEU A 88 4.27 -2.77 -9.85
N VAL A 89 5.45 -2.28 -10.31
CA VAL A 89 5.58 -1.52 -11.56
C VAL A 89 4.89 -2.20 -12.75
N PRO A 90 5.12 -3.50 -13.04
CA PRO A 90 4.48 -4.17 -14.18
C PRO A 90 2.99 -4.41 -13.98
N MET A 91 2.50 -4.30 -12.75
CA MET A 91 1.10 -4.53 -12.37
C MET A 91 0.28 -3.25 -12.32
N LEU A 92 0.91 -2.07 -12.35
CA LEU A 92 0.22 -0.78 -12.25
C LEU A 92 -0.90 -0.68 -13.28
N LYS A 93 -2.08 -0.21 -12.83
CA LYS A 93 -3.29 -0.08 -13.66
C LYS A 93 -3.93 1.29 -13.53
N GLY A 94 -4.75 1.65 -14.51
CA GLY A 94 -5.52 2.90 -14.50
C GLY A 94 -4.65 4.15 -14.32
N GLY A 95 -5.04 5.01 -13.37
CA GLY A 95 -4.33 6.26 -13.08
C GLY A 95 -2.91 6.08 -12.57
N ASP A 96 -2.61 5.00 -11.84
CA ASP A 96 -1.27 4.74 -11.30
C ASP A 96 -0.27 4.47 -12.44
N SER A 97 -0.68 3.64 -13.42
CA SER A 97 0.11 3.39 -14.63
C SER A 97 0.28 4.69 -15.44
N LEU A 98 -0.81 5.42 -15.66
CA LEU A 98 -0.80 6.67 -16.41
C LEU A 98 0.21 7.68 -15.84
N LEU A 99 0.18 7.88 -14.52
CA LEU A 99 1.09 8.79 -13.83
C LEU A 99 2.54 8.31 -13.89
N TYR A 100 2.78 7.03 -13.61
CA TYR A 100 4.12 6.43 -13.68
C TYR A 100 4.78 6.63 -15.05
N HIS A 101 4.04 6.38 -16.13
CA HIS A 101 4.54 6.55 -17.48
C HIS A 101 4.66 8.02 -17.90
N ALA A 102 3.75 8.90 -17.45
CA ALA A 102 3.88 10.34 -17.68
C ALA A 102 5.16 10.91 -17.06
N LEU A 103 5.49 10.52 -15.83
CA LEU A 103 6.73 10.93 -15.17
C LEU A 103 7.97 10.45 -15.96
N LYS A 104 7.93 9.23 -16.50
CA LYS A 104 8.99 8.72 -17.39
C LYS A 104 9.13 9.51 -18.69
N LEU A 105 8.04 10.00 -19.28
CA LEU A 105 8.10 10.87 -20.46
C LEU A 105 8.80 12.20 -20.16
N TYR A 106 8.66 12.72 -18.94
CA TYR A 106 9.44 13.86 -18.44
C TYR A 106 10.90 13.53 -18.09
N LYS A 107 11.36 12.31 -18.39
CA LYS A 107 12.70 11.78 -18.06
C LYS A 107 12.98 11.74 -16.55
N LEU A 108 11.93 11.68 -15.75
CA LEU A 108 12.05 11.46 -14.32
C LEU A 108 12.14 9.96 -14.01
N VAL A 109 12.66 9.63 -12.84
CA VAL A 109 12.80 8.25 -12.34
C VAL A 109 11.82 8.05 -11.18
N PRO A 110 10.58 7.61 -11.45
CA PRO A 110 9.64 7.26 -10.38
C PRO A 110 10.03 5.92 -9.74
N GLU A 111 10.04 5.89 -8.41
CA GLU A 111 10.37 4.75 -7.55
C GLU A 111 9.18 4.41 -6.66
N LEU A 112 8.87 3.13 -6.44
CA LEU A 112 7.82 2.72 -5.51
C LEU A 112 8.39 2.34 -4.14
N HIS A 113 7.72 2.81 -3.10
CA HIS A 113 8.06 2.56 -1.70
C HIS A 113 6.85 2.06 -0.91
N TRP A 114 7.09 1.21 0.08
CA TRP A 114 6.08 0.92 1.09
C TRP A 114 6.02 2.03 2.14
N SER A 115 4.82 2.30 2.65
CA SER A 115 4.59 3.32 3.67
C SER A 115 3.47 2.94 4.62
N ALA A 116 3.61 3.32 5.88
CA ALA A 116 2.58 3.10 6.91
C ALA A 116 2.77 4.11 8.05
N GLY A 117 1.66 4.70 8.53
CA GLY A 117 1.68 5.51 9.76
C GLY A 117 2.68 6.67 9.81
N GLY A 118 3.01 7.26 8.65
CA GLY A 118 4.02 8.33 8.56
C GLY A 118 5.47 7.83 8.43
N TYR A 119 5.68 6.55 8.19
CA TYR A 119 6.97 5.93 7.88
C TYR A 119 7.02 5.48 6.43
N ILE A 120 8.23 5.45 5.88
CA ILE A 120 8.52 4.97 4.53
C ILE A 120 9.69 3.98 4.58
N TRP A 121 9.56 2.86 3.87
CA TRP A 121 10.64 1.89 3.71
C TRP A 121 11.51 2.25 2.50
N PRO A 122 12.83 1.95 2.55
CA PRO A 122 13.70 2.00 1.38
C PRO A 122 13.16 1.16 0.22
N VAL A 123 13.49 1.56 -1.02
CA VAL A 123 13.00 0.92 -2.26
C VAL A 123 13.37 -0.57 -2.36
N ASP A 124 14.47 -0.96 -1.74
CA ASP A 124 15.03 -2.30 -1.74
C ASP A 124 14.56 -3.17 -0.55
N ARG A 125 13.60 -2.69 0.25
CA ARG A 125 13.12 -3.41 1.44
C ARG A 125 11.64 -3.80 1.40
N THR A 126 11.39 -4.98 1.97
CA THR A 126 10.07 -5.49 2.34
C THR A 126 9.65 -4.95 3.72
N VAL A 127 8.36 -5.05 4.03
CA VAL A 127 7.81 -4.69 5.34
C VAL A 127 7.80 -5.92 6.24
N GLU A 128 8.88 -6.11 6.98
CA GLU A 128 9.02 -7.19 7.95
C GLU A 128 8.81 -6.66 9.37
N ILE A 129 7.70 -7.03 10.01
CA ILE A 129 7.46 -6.68 11.40
C ILE A 129 7.85 -7.90 12.24
N ALA A 130 8.92 -7.78 13.02
CA ALA A 130 9.35 -8.87 13.91
C ALA A 130 8.21 -9.24 14.86
N ASP A 131 7.86 -10.53 14.95
CA ASP A 131 6.89 -11.00 15.94
C ASP A 131 7.45 -10.81 17.35
N GLU A 132 6.56 -10.48 18.28
CA GLU A 132 6.90 -10.42 19.70
C GLU A 132 7.24 -11.84 20.17
N GLN A 133 8.51 -12.22 20.06
CA GLN A 133 9.01 -13.44 20.67
C GLN A 133 8.69 -13.33 22.16
N THR A 134 7.79 -14.17 22.63
CA THR A 134 7.56 -14.39 24.05
C THR A 134 8.88 -14.93 24.62
N HIS A 135 9.79 -14.05 25.03
CA HIS A 135 11.00 -14.41 25.76
C HIS A 135 10.59 -14.88 27.17
N GLY A 136 10.01 -16.08 27.23
CA GLY A 136 9.79 -16.87 28.44
C GLY A 136 10.74 -18.08 28.54
N GLY A 137 11.78 -18.13 27.69
CA GLY A 137 12.84 -19.13 27.77
C GLY A 137 13.95 -18.70 28.72
N SER A 138 13.69 -18.67 30.03
CA SER A 138 14.80 -18.62 31.00
C SER A 138 15.66 -19.88 30.86
N PRO A 139 17.01 -19.80 30.82
CA PRO A 139 17.84 -20.99 30.88
C PRO A 139 17.66 -21.66 32.24
N ALA A 140 17.10 -22.86 32.22
CA ALA A 140 16.86 -23.69 33.39
C ALA A 140 18.17 -23.91 34.18
N SER A 141 18.25 -23.34 35.39
CA SER A 141 19.14 -23.81 36.44
C SER A 141 18.36 -24.77 37.33
N PRO A 142 18.81 -26.04 37.55
CA PRO A 142 18.08 -26.97 38.39
C PRO A 142 18.51 -26.77 39.84
N VAL A 143 17.74 -25.98 40.60
CA VAL A 143 17.87 -25.95 42.07
C VAL A 143 16.61 -26.57 42.67
N ARG A 144 16.75 -27.82 43.12
CA ARG A 144 15.79 -28.53 43.96
C ARG A 144 15.71 -27.84 45.32
N GLY A 145 14.50 -27.45 45.75
CA GLY A 145 14.22 -27.00 47.12
C GLY A 145 12.71 -27.06 47.40
N PRO A 146 12.24 -27.60 48.54
CA PRO A 146 10.83 -27.90 48.76
C PRO A 146 10.11 -26.82 49.60
N PHE A 147 8.81 -26.63 49.29
CA PHE A 147 7.76 -25.92 50.06
C PHE A 147 7.99 -24.44 50.45
N SER A 148 7.11 -23.56 49.93
CA SER A 148 6.43 -22.52 50.73
C SER A 148 5.16 -22.02 50.04
N ILE A 149 4.09 -22.02 50.84
CA ILE A 149 2.76 -21.47 50.60
C ILE A 149 2.79 -19.97 50.97
N ALA A 150 1.90 -19.20 50.36
CA ALA A 150 1.43 -17.85 50.72
C ALA A 150 2.14 -16.67 50.04
N GLY A 151 1.33 -15.88 49.33
CA GLY A 151 1.73 -14.59 48.77
C GLY A 151 0.91 -14.19 47.56
N SER A 152 -0.42 -14.28 47.65
CA SER A 152 -1.31 -13.62 46.70
C SER A 152 -1.12 -12.10 46.85
N VAL A 153 -0.31 -11.53 45.96
CA VAL A 153 -0.26 -10.10 45.69
C VAL A 153 -0.98 -9.93 44.36
N TYR A 154 -2.29 -9.70 44.44
CA TYR A 154 -3.02 -9.06 43.36
C TYR A 154 -2.47 -7.64 43.22
N SER A 155 -1.43 -7.48 42.39
CA SER A 155 -1.15 -6.20 41.76
C SER A 155 -2.18 -6.00 40.64
N ASP A 156 -3.39 -5.67 41.06
CA ASP A 156 -4.43 -5.08 40.22
C ASP A 156 -4.08 -3.60 40.04
N ALA A 157 -3.07 -3.35 39.20
CA ALA A 157 -2.82 -2.03 38.66
C ALA A 157 -3.49 -2.00 37.30
N GLY A 158 -4.79 -1.76 37.30
CA GLY A 158 -5.56 -1.48 36.08
C GLY A 158 -4.99 -0.24 35.42
N LEU A 159 -4.11 -0.45 34.44
CA LEU A 159 -3.79 0.57 33.46
C LEU A 159 -5.10 0.97 32.78
N SER A 160 -5.29 2.27 32.60
CA SER A 160 -6.43 2.72 31.82
C SER A 160 -6.29 2.17 30.39
N ALA A 161 -7.39 1.77 29.74
CA ALA A 161 -7.34 1.25 28.36
C ALA A 161 -6.58 2.19 27.38
N HIS A 162 -6.53 3.49 27.70
CA HIS A 162 -5.78 4.49 26.95
C HIS A 162 -4.25 4.36 27.13
N GLU A 163 -3.75 3.92 28.28
CA GLU A 163 -2.32 3.68 28.51
C GLU A 163 -1.83 2.40 27.83
N GLU A 164 -2.66 1.36 27.80
CA GLU A 164 -2.37 0.13 27.04
C GLU A 164 -2.31 0.41 25.53
N ASP A 165 -3.27 1.17 24.99
CA ASP A 165 -3.28 1.59 23.58
C ASP A 165 -2.03 2.40 23.20
N LEU A 166 -1.55 3.28 24.08
CA LEU A 166 -0.33 4.05 23.85
C LEU A 166 0.91 3.16 23.85
N ALA A 167 1.01 2.21 24.79
CA ALA A 167 2.11 1.26 24.86
C ALA A 167 2.18 0.36 23.61
N ILE A 168 1.04 -0.10 23.10
CA ILE A 168 0.96 -0.90 21.87
C ILE A 168 1.42 -0.07 20.66
N ARG A 169 0.97 1.20 20.56
CA ARG A 169 1.38 2.09 19.46
C ARG A 169 2.86 2.42 19.50
N ASP A 170 3.44 2.64 20.66
CA ASP A 170 4.87 2.91 20.81
C ASP A 170 5.71 1.66 20.51
N SER A 171 5.24 0.48 20.90
CA SER A 171 5.85 -0.80 20.51
C SER A 171 5.81 -1.02 19.00
N LEU A 172 4.66 -0.77 18.35
CA LEU A 172 4.53 -0.86 16.90
C LEU A 172 5.44 0.13 16.17
N ARG A 173 5.55 1.37 16.68
CA ARG A 173 6.45 2.38 16.15
C ARG A 173 7.92 1.92 16.19
N PHE A 174 8.35 1.36 17.31
CA PHE A 174 9.70 0.82 17.47
C PHE A 174 9.96 -0.31 16.46
N ARG A 175 9.02 -1.27 16.32
CA ARG A 175 9.12 -2.38 15.35
C ARG A 175 9.20 -1.90 13.90
N VAL A 176 8.39 -0.90 13.55
CA VAL A 176 8.41 -0.28 12.22
C VAL A 176 9.79 0.35 11.94
N GLN A 177 10.37 1.06 12.90
CA GLN A 177 11.72 1.62 12.73
C GLN A 177 12.80 0.53 12.67
N GLU A 178 12.69 -0.52 13.48
CA GLU A 178 13.62 -1.66 13.47
C GLU A 178 13.62 -2.39 12.13
N SER A 179 12.47 -2.50 11.47
CA SER A 179 12.36 -3.04 10.10
C SER A 179 13.08 -2.20 9.04
N GLY A 180 13.57 -1.00 9.41
CA GLY A 180 14.31 -0.08 8.56
C GLY A 180 13.47 1.03 7.97
N ALA A 181 12.25 1.24 8.46
CA ALA A 181 11.42 2.36 8.03
C ALA A 181 11.95 3.68 8.62
N VAL A 182 11.95 4.72 7.80
CA VAL A 182 12.37 6.07 8.19
C VAL A 182 11.13 6.97 8.29
N PRO A 183 11.04 7.91 9.25
CA PRO A 183 9.97 8.88 9.29
C PRO A 183 9.88 9.69 7.99
N LEU A 184 8.66 9.87 7.46
CA LEU A 184 8.42 10.67 6.25
C LEU A 184 8.84 12.14 6.43
N ALA A 185 8.81 12.65 7.67
CA ALA A 185 9.31 13.97 8.00
C ALA A 185 10.83 14.12 7.82
N GLU A 186 11.58 13.02 7.90
CA GLU A 186 13.04 12.99 7.75
C GLU A 186 13.48 12.68 6.31
N SER A 187 12.57 12.16 5.47
CA SER A 187 12.90 11.76 4.10
C SER A 187 12.86 12.90 3.08
N GLU A 188 12.52 14.13 3.52
CA GLU A 188 12.36 15.33 2.67
C GLU A 188 11.36 15.14 1.51
N ILE A 189 10.43 14.19 1.65
CA ILE A 189 9.41 13.89 0.66
C ILE A 189 8.18 14.74 0.92
N VAL A 190 7.76 15.50 -0.10
CA VAL A 190 6.50 16.24 -0.08
C VAL A 190 5.40 15.35 -0.64
N LEU A 191 4.50 14.92 0.23
CA LEU A 191 3.35 14.13 -0.18
C LEU A 191 2.32 15.01 -0.91
N MET A 192 2.02 14.65 -2.15
CA MET A 192 1.05 15.35 -3.00
C MET A 192 -0.35 14.83 -2.66
N THR A 193 -1.07 15.59 -1.83
CA THR A 193 -2.45 15.27 -1.46
C THR A 193 -3.43 16.29 -2.01
N ASP A 194 -4.56 15.81 -2.53
CA ASP A 194 -5.69 16.69 -2.84
C ASP A 194 -6.36 17.12 -1.54
N TRP A 195 -6.28 18.40 -1.23
CA TRP A 195 -6.85 19.01 -0.03
C TRP A 195 -8.38 19.08 -0.09
N ASN A 196 -8.99 18.89 -1.26
CA ASN A 196 -10.44 18.94 -1.45
C ASN A 196 -11.14 17.60 -1.19
N LEU A 197 -10.40 16.49 -1.14
CA LEU A 197 -10.98 15.19 -0.85
C LEU A 197 -10.80 14.84 0.63
N PRO A 198 -11.89 14.66 1.40
CA PRO A 198 -11.83 14.26 2.80
C PRO A 198 -11.29 12.82 2.98
N THR A 199 -11.20 12.03 1.91
CA THR A 199 -10.61 10.70 1.95
C THR A 199 -9.90 10.44 0.63
N GLN A 200 -8.57 10.36 0.66
CA GLN A 200 -7.81 9.96 -0.51
C GLN A 200 -8.08 8.50 -0.83
N VAL A 201 -8.33 8.19 -2.10
CA VAL A 201 -8.39 6.81 -2.57
C VAL A 201 -6.96 6.29 -2.58
N MET A 202 -6.65 5.44 -1.61
CA MET A 202 -5.33 4.86 -1.42
C MET A 202 -5.48 3.34 -1.41
N GLY A 203 -4.68 2.66 -2.23
CA GLY A 203 -4.60 1.21 -2.22
C GLY A 203 -4.05 0.73 -0.88
N LYS A 204 -4.68 -0.28 -0.27
CA LYS A 204 -4.36 -0.78 1.06
C LYS A 204 -3.92 -2.23 0.98
N GLU A 205 -2.66 -2.45 1.29
CA GLU A 205 -2.12 -3.78 1.54
C GLU A 205 -2.05 -4.02 3.06
N ARG A 206 -1.93 -5.29 3.46
CA ARG A 206 -1.95 -5.69 4.87
C ARG A 206 -0.81 -6.63 5.19
N VAL A 207 -0.08 -6.31 6.25
CA VAL A 207 0.96 -7.18 6.81
C VAL A 207 0.47 -7.73 8.14
N PRO A 208 0.22 -9.04 8.27
CA PRO A 208 -0.13 -9.64 9.54
C PRO A 208 1.09 -9.64 10.48
N PHE A 209 0.86 -9.42 11.77
CA PHE A 209 1.88 -9.53 12.81
C PHE A 209 1.24 -9.97 14.13
N VAL A 210 2.03 -10.54 15.04
CA VAL A 210 1.55 -10.86 16.39
C VAL A 210 1.90 -9.73 17.37
N ALA A 211 0.94 -9.35 18.21
CA ALA A 211 1.13 -8.43 19.33
C ALA A 211 0.26 -8.89 20.51
N GLY A 212 0.82 -8.96 21.72
CA GLY A 212 0.05 -9.36 22.91
C GLY A 212 -0.58 -10.77 22.84
N GLY A 213 -0.08 -11.64 21.97
CA GLY A 213 -0.65 -12.97 21.72
C GLY A 213 -1.82 -13.00 20.74
N GLU A 214 -2.23 -11.86 20.18
CA GLU A 214 -3.26 -11.74 19.14
C GLU A 214 -2.64 -11.45 17.77
N MET A 215 -3.36 -11.85 16.70
CA MET A 215 -2.96 -11.56 15.32
C MET A 215 -3.55 -10.21 14.89
N GLU A 216 -2.68 -9.24 14.70
CA GLU A 216 -3.01 -7.91 14.20
C GLU A 216 -2.58 -7.73 12.74
N LYS A 217 -2.95 -6.60 12.13
CA LYS A 217 -2.62 -6.28 10.73
C LYS A 217 -2.19 -4.82 10.60
N LEU A 218 -0.97 -4.61 10.11
CA LEU A 218 -0.50 -3.29 9.72
C LEU A 218 -1.05 -2.96 8.33
N VAL A 219 -1.72 -1.83 8.19
CA VAL A 219 -2.14 -1.31 6.89
C VAL A 219 -0.96 -0.58 6.25
N VAL A 220 -0.59 -1.01 5.06
CA VAL A 220 0.54 -0.47 4.29
C VAL A 220 0.02 0.06 2.96
N ASN A 221 0.56 1.18 2.51
CA ASN A 221 0.25 1.80 1.24
C ASN A 221 1.51 1.86 0.36
N ALA A 222 1.35 1.74 -0.95
CA ALA A 222 2.43 2.03 -1.90
C ALA A 222 2.47 3.53 -2.21
N LEU A 223 3.67 4.11 -2.17
CA LEU A 223 3.97 5.47 -2.56
C LEU A 223 4.82 5.48 -3.82
N MET A 224 4.43 6.26 -4.81
CA MET A 224 5.26 6.57 -5.97
C MET A 224 6.03 7.86 -5.69
N VAL A 225 7.33 7.74 -5.49
CA VAL A 225 8.24 8.84 -5.16
C VAL A 225 9.01 9.22 -6.42
N VAL A 226 9.19 10.53 -6.64
CA VAL A 226 9.98 11.04 -7.75
C VAL A 226 10.71 12.31 -7.34
N PHE A 227 11.99 12.41 -7.70
CA PHE A 227 12.75 13.64 -7.59
C PHE A 227 12.56 14.49 -8.84
N VAL A 228 12.17 15.75 -8.66
CA VAL A 228 12.08 16.72 -9.76
C VAL A 228 13.32 17.61 -9.71
N PRO A 229 14.23 17.54 -10.70
CA PRO A 229 15.47 18.30 -10.71
C PRO A 229 15.27 19.82 -10.89
#